data_AF-K1LKI7-F1
#
_entry.id   AF-K1LKI7-F1
#
_cell.length_a   1.000
_cell.length_b   1.000
_cell.length_c   1.000
_cell.angle_alpha   90.00
_cell.angle_beta   90.00
_cell.angle_gamma   90.00
#
_symmetry.space_group_name_H-M   'P 1'
#
loop_
_entity.id
_entity.type
_entity.pdbx_description
1 polymer ?
#
loop_
_entity_poly.entity_id
_entity_poly.type
_entity_poly.pdbx_seq_one_letter_code
_entity_poly.pdbx_strand_id
1 'polypeptide(L)'
;MGQEIDHLLEKMCDKNEAEAYLFADKLAKINSEEVVLKLIGILKGDDIENAYLAARALGQMESKHNALNTLLEVIHDKKNQHNNGGLVEMLGNFDLSYKFVDLFRIYLFGNFKSSILAKNYLDTVEFEISPRVLKKVEKHWNHYCHNVSQEAADYQVKYSEAQEIIQELKQILAE
;
A
#
# COMPACT_ATOMS: atom_id res chain seq x y z
N MET A 1 10.70 -29.67 1.48
CA MET A 1 10.59 -28.21 1.55
C MET A 1 9.53 -27.69 0.59
N GLY A 2 9.59 -27.93 -0.73
CA GLY A 2 8.53 -27.51 -1.67
C GLY A 2 7.10 -28.00 -1.30
N GLN A 3 6.93 -29.29 -0.97
CA GLN A 3 5.65 -29.83 -0.50
C GLN A 3 5.11 -29.17 0.78
N GLU A 4 6.00 -28.72 1.66
CA GLU A 4 5.62 -28.02 2.89
C GLU A 4 5.16 -26.58 2.58
N ILE A 5 5.89 -25.88 1.70
CA ILE A 5 5.52 -24.55 1.23
C ILE A 5 4.14 -24.59 0.55
N ASP A 6 3.90 -25.56 -0.33
CA ASP A 6 2.62 -25.70 -1.03
C ASP A 6 1.47 -25.95 -0.05
N HIS A 7 1.66 -26.83 0.93
CA HIS A 7 0.66 -27.08 1.96
C HIS A 7 0.35 -25.84 2.80
N LEU A 8 1.37 -25.07 3.19
CA LEU A 8 1.17 -23.83 3.93
C LEU A 8 0.42 -22.78 3.10
N LEU A 9 0.71 -22.67 1.80
CA LEU A 9 0.01 -21.75 0.90
C LEU A 9 -1.46 -22.15 0.71
N GLU A 10 -1.72 -23.45 0.52
CA GLU A 10 -3.08 -23.99 0.43
C GLU A 10 -3.89 -23.62 1.69
N LYS A 11 -3.31 -23.85 2.86
CA LYS A 11 -3.92 -23.50 4.15
C LYS A 11 -4.10 -22.01 4.37
N MET A 12 -3.14 -21.19 3.94
CA MET A 12 -3.26 -19.73 4.00
C MET A 12 -4.42 -19.22 3.11
N CYS A 13 -4.69 -19.88 1.98
CA CYS A 13 -5.72 -19.45 1.02
C CYS A 13 -7.07 -20.17 1.16
N ASP A 14 -7.20 -21.10 2.11
CA ASP A 14 -8.45 -21.79 2.39
C ASP A 14 -9.43 -20.87 3.13
N LYS A 15 -10.60 -20.64 2.52
CA LYS A 15 -11.65 -19.78 3.07
C LYS A 15 -12.30 -20.32 4.34
N ASN A 16 -12.13 -21.60 4.63
CA ASN A 16 -12.63 -22.24 5.85
C ASN A 16 -11.56 -22.32 6.94
N GLU A 17 -10.33 -21.89 6.67
CA GLU A 17 -9.23 -21.95 7.62
C GLU A 17 -9.26 -20.75 8.57
N ALA A 18 -9.80 -20.97 9.77
CA ALA A 18 -9.89 -19.95 10.80
C ALA A 18 -8.50 -19.41 11.22
N GLU A 19 -7.45 -20.21 11.03
CA GLU A 19 -6.08 -19.88 11.39
C GLU A 19 -5.22 -19.47 10.17
N ALA A 20 -5.82 -19.02 9.07
CA ALA A 20 -5.11 -18.67 7.82
C ALA A 20 -3.91 -17.73 8.03
N TYR A 21 -4.02 -16.79 8.98
CA TYR A 21 -2.94 -15.87 9.36
C TYR A 21 -1.72 -16.58 9.99
N LEU A 22 -1.91 -17.69 10.72
CA LEU A 22 -0.80 -18.46 11.26
C LEU A 22 0.02 -19.12 10.15
N PHE A 23 -0.61 -19.50 9.04
CA PHE A 23 0.07 -20.05 7.87
C PHE A 23 0.85 -18.98 7.12
N ALA A 24 0.30 -17.77 6.97
CA ALA A 24 1.02 -16.60 6.48
C ALA A 24 2.28 -16.31 7.33
N ASP A 25 2.14 -16.30 8.66
CA ASP A 25 3.25 -16.06 9.58
C ASP A 25 4.30 -17.20 9.54
N LYS A 26 3.88 -18.46 9.30
CA LYS A 26 4.81 -19.60 9.06
C LYS A 26 5.59 -19.44 7.75
N LEU A 27 4.91 -19.05 6.67
CA LEU A 27 5.54 -18.77 5.38
C LEU A 27 6.58 -17.65 5.50
N ALA A 28 6.25 -16.60 6.24
CA ALA A 28 7.19 -15.50 6.51
C ALA A 28 8.48 -15.98 7.19
N LYS A 29 8.36 -16.90 8.17
CA LYS A 29 9.52 -17.49 8.87
C LYS A 29 10.39 -18.37 7.99
N ILE A 30 9.84 -18.98 6.94
CA ILE A 30 10.64 -19.75 5.98
C ILE A 30 11.58 -18.83 5.19
N ASN A 31 11.14 -17.59 4.90
CA ASN A 31 11.96 -16.52 4.34
C ASN A 31 12.79 -16.91 3.08
N SER A 32 12.27 -17.81 2.24
CA SER A 32 12.95 -18.28 1.03
C SER A 32 12.47 -17.55 -0.23
N GLU A 33 13.32 -17.48 -1.25
CA GLU A 33 12.98 -16.89 -2.56
C GLU A 33 11.76 -17.56 -3.20
N GLU A 34 11.64 -18.89 -3.08
CA GLU A 34 10.47 -19.63 -3.57
C GLU A 34 9.18 -19.13 -2.91
N VAL A 35 9.17 -18.92 -1.59
CA VAL A 35 8.01 -18.40 -0.87
C VAL A 35 7.68 -16.98 -1.34
N VAL A 36 8.69 -16.11 -1.49
CA VAL A 36 8.49 -14.74 -1.97
C VAL A 36 7.81 -14.74 -3.35
N LEU A 37 8.29 -15.55 -4.28
CA LEU A 37 7.73 -15.62 -5.64
C LEU A 37 6.27 -16.12 -5.63
N LYS A 38 5.95 -17.14 -4.83
CA LYS A 38 4.58 -17.65 -4.73
C LYS A 38 3.64 -16.64 -4.07
N LEU A 39 4.09 -15.97 -2.99
CA LEU A 39 3.31 -14.92 -2.32
C LEU A 39 3.10 -13.70 -3.24
N ILE A 40 4.08 -13.32 -4.05
CA ILE A 40 3.91 -12.28 -5.09
C ILE A 40 2.83 -12.69 -6.10
N GLY A 41 2.80 -13.96 -6.51
CA GLY A 41 1.75 -14.50 -7.38
C GLY A 41 0.36 -14.36 -6.76
N ILE A 42 0.23 -14.72 -5.48
CA ILE A 42 -1.05 -14.59 -4.73
C ILE A 42 -1.45 -13.12 -4.57
N LEU A 43 -0.50 -12.25 -4.23
CA LEU A 43 -0.72 -10.81 -4.07
C LEU A 43 -1.28 -10.16 -5.35
N LYS A 44 -0.83 -10.62 -6.53
CA LYS A 44 -1.32 -10.14 -7.83
C LYS A 44 -2.63 -10.80 -8.29
N GLY A 45 -3.14 -11.78 -7.54
CA GLY A 45 -4.39 -12.46 -7.84
C GLY A 45 -5.62 -11.55 -7.71
N ASP A 46 -6.80 -12.14 -7.92
CA ASP A 46 -8.08 -11.41 -7.85
C ASP A 46 -8.75 -11.49 -6.48
N ASP A 47 -8.27 -12.36 -5.59
CA ASP A 47 -8.82 -12.53 -4.25
C ASP A 47 -8.14 -11.58 -3.26
N ILE A 48 -8.87 -10.55 -2.83
CA ILE A 48 -8.34 -9.48 -1.98
C ILE A 48 -7.94 -9.95 -0.58
N GLU A 49 -8.61 -10.98 -0.05
CA GLU A 49 -8.30 -11.53 1.27
C GLU A 49 -7.00 -12.35 1.20
N ASN A 50 -6.84 -13.13 0.13
CA ASN A 50 -5.60 -13.86 -0.11
C ASN A 50 -4.44 -12.89 -0.37
N ALA A 51 -4.69 -11.81 -1.12
CA ALA A 51 -3.71 -10.75 -1.35
C ALA A 51 -3.30 -10.06 -0.04
N TYR A 52 -4.24 -9.83 0.89
CA TYR A 52 -3.96 -9.30 2.22
C TYR A 52 -3.04 -10.25 3.02
N LEU A 53 -3.34 -11.54 3.06
CA LEU A 53 -2.52 -12.53 3.76
C LEU A 53 -1.11 -12.64 3.15
N ALA A 54 -1.02 -12.60 1.82
CA ALA A 54 0.25 -12.59 1.13
C ALA A 54 1.07 -11.33 1.42
N ALA A 55 0.44 -10.16 1.41
CA ALA A 55 1.09 -8.89 1.78
C ALA A 55 1.56 -8.88 3.23
N ARG A 56 0.78 -9.46 4.16
CA ARG A 56 1.18 -9.64 5.56
C ARG A 56 2.44 -10.50 5.67
N ALA A 57 2.43 -11.69 5.06
CA ALA A 57 3.57 -12.60 5.09
C ALA A 57 4.83 -11.93 4.49
N LEU A 58 4.69 -11.33 3.31
CA LEU A 58 5.78 -10.60 2.64
C LEU A 58 6.32 -9.45 3.50
N GLY A 59 5.45 -8.71 4.20
CA GLY A 59 5.85 -7.62 5.09
C GLY A 59 6.70 -8.08 6.28
N GLN A 60 6.54 -9.31 6.74
CA GLN A 60 7.31 -9.89 7.85
C GLN A 60 8.64 -10.51 7.43
N MET A 61 8.85 -10.74 6.13
CA MET A 61 10.07 -11.36 5.59
C MET A 61 11.23 -10.39 5.51
N GLU A 62 12.47 -10.89 5.62
CA GLU A 62 13.66 -10.09 5.33
C GLU A 62 13.89 -10.03 3.81
N SER A 63 13.67 -11.14 3.11
CA SER A 63 13.86 -11.31 1.66
C SER A 63 12.74 -10.69 0.82
N LYS A 64 12.14 -9.58 1.25
CA LYS A 64 10.94 -8.97 0.64
C LYS A 64 11.24 -7.99 -0.51
N HIS A 65 12.33 -8.21 -1.24
CA HIS A 65 12.69 -7.39 -2.40
C HIS A 65 11.52 -7.39 -3.42
N ASN A 66 11.17 -6.20 -3.93
CA ASN A 66 10.04 -5.97 -4.85
C ASN A 66 8.62 -6.18 -4.29
N ALA A 67 8.45 -6.72 -3.08
CA ALA A 67 7.14 -6.93 -2.48
C ALA A 67 6.37 -5.61 -2.29
N LEU A 68 7.04 -4.56 -1.80
CA LEU A 68 6.45 -3.24 -1.65
C LEU A 68 5.96 -2.66 -2.99
N ASN A 69 6.78 -2.76 -4.04
CA ASN A 69 6.39 -2.24 -5.36
C ASN A 69 5.18 -3.03 -5.91
N THR A 70 5.18 -4.35 -5.73
CA THR A 70 4.04 -5.20 -6.12
C THR A 70 2.78 -4.84 -5.33
N LEU A 71 2.89 -4.65 -4.02
CA LEU A 71 1.76 -4.25 -3.18
C LEU A 71 1.19 -2.89 -3.62
N LEU A 72 2.05 -1.92 -3.93
CA LEU A 72 1.62 -0.63 -4.47
C LEU A 72 0.96 -0.75 -5.85
N GLU A 73 1.46 -1.61 -6.75
CA GLU A 73 0.80 -1.91 -8.03
C GLU A 73 -0.63 -2.41 -7.82
N VAL A 74 -0.81 -3.36 -6.90
CA VAL A 74 -2.13 -3.95 -6.57
C VAL A 74 -3.05 -2.93 -5.90
N ILE A 75 -2.53 -2.09 -5.00
CA ILE A 75 -3.30 -1.02 -4.35
C ILE A 75 -3.79 0.00 -5.40
N HIS A 76 -2.94 0.37 -6.35
CA HIS A 76 -3.27 1.37 -7.38
C HIS A 76 -4.12 0.82 -8.53
N ASP A 77 -4.32 -0.50 -8.61
CA ASP A 77 -5.21 -1.09 -9.59
C ASP A 77 -6.65 -0.62 -9.34
N LYS A 78 -7.29 -0.08 -10.38
CA LYS A 78 -8.67 0.41 -10.33
C LYS A 78 -9.64 -0.68 -9.87
N LYS A 79 -9.38 -1.95 -10.19
CA LYS A 79 -10.24 -3.06 -9.75
C LYS A 79 -10.31 -3.17 -8.22
N ASN A 80 -9.26 -2.72 -7.52
CA ASN A 80 -9.13 -2.80 -6.07
C ASN A 80 -9.46 -1.49 -5.36
N GLN A 81 -9.70 -0.38 -6.07
CA GLN A 81 -9.83 0.96 -5.49
C GLN A 81 -10.87 1.05 -4.36
N HIS A 82 -11.95 0.28 -4.46
CA HIS A 82 -13.01 0.26 -3.45
C HIS A 82 -12.74 -0.66 -2.26
N ASN A 83 -11.78 -1.59 -2.35
CA ASN A 83 -11.54 -2.65 -1.36
C ASN A 83 -10.07 -2.77 -0.94
N ASN A 84 -9.20 -1.83 -1.30
CA ASN A 84 -7.76 -1.89 -1.03
C ASN A 84 -7.33 -1.44 0.38
N GLY A 85 -8.27 -1.07 1.27
CA GLY A 85 -7.94 -0.54 2.60
C GLY A 85 -7.13 -1.50 3.48
N GLY A 86 -7.41 -2.80 3.41
CA GLY A 86 -6.58 -3.81 4.08
C GLY A 86 -5.17 -3.92 3.49
N LEU A 87 -5.01 -3.73 2.18
CA LEU A 87 -3.70 -3.73 1.53
C LEU A 87 -2.87 -2.50 1.91
N VAL A 88 -3.52 -1.33 2.01
CA VAL A 88 -2.84 -0.09 2.46
C VAL A 88 -2.31 -0.24 3.89
N GLU A 89 -3.05 -0.92 4.78
CA GLU A 89 -2.60 -1.22 6.14
C GLU A 89 -1.30 -2.05 6.16
N MET A 90 -1.10 -2.92 5.17
CA MET A 90 0.12 -3.73 5.07
C MET A 90 1.35 -2.93 4.65
N LEU A 91 1.19 -1.69 4.13
CA LEU A 91 2.31 -0.80 3.84
C LEU A 91 3.13 -0.48 5.10
N GLY A 92 2.51 -0.49 6.29
CA GLY A 92 3.20 -0.28 7.57
C GLY A 92 4.28 -1.32 7.91
N ASN A 93 4.31 -2.45 7.18
CA ASN A 93 5.37 -3.46 7.32
C ASN A 93 6.59 -3.20 6.43
N PHE A 94 6.63 -2.08 5.70
CA PHE A 94 7.69 -1.75 4.76
C PHE A 94 8.29 -0.38 5.08
N ASP A 95 9.50 -0.16 4.57
CA ASP A 95 10.08 1.18 4.52
C ASP A 95 9.35 2.02 3.45
N LEU A 96 8.77 3.12 3.90
CA LEU A 96 7.97 4.04 3.09
C LEU A 96 8.68 5.36 2.80
N SER A 97 9.93 5.58 3.25
CA SER A 97 10.62 6.88 3.17
C SER A 97 10.74 7.44 1.74
N TYR A 98 10.70 6.59 0.71
CA TYR A 98 10.72 6.99 -0.70
C TYR A 98 9.35 6.91 -1.41
N LYS A 99 8.27 6.66 -0.67
CA LYS A 99 6.92 6.37 -1.21
C LYS A 99 5.91 7.51 -1.01
N PHE A 100 6.38 8.71 -0.71
CA PHE A 100 5.52 9.90 -0.51
C PHE A 100 4.48 10.06 -1.63
N VAL A 101 4.91 10.02 -2.89
CA VAL A 101 4.00 10.22 -4.04
C VAL A 101 2.92 9.14 -4.10
N ASP A 102 3.28 7.90 -3.79
CA ASP A 102 2.32 6.79 -3.80
C ASP A 102 1.29 6.93 -2.68
N LEU A 103 1.74 7.26 -1.46
CA LEU A 103 0.85 7.51 -0.32
C LEU A 103 -0.07 8.70 -0.58
N PHE A 104 0.46 9.80 -1.12
CA PHE A 104 -0.34 10.96 -1.50
C PHE A 104 -1.42 10.62 -2.53
N ARG A 105 -1.11 9.77 -3.52
CA ARG A 105 -2.11 9.26 -4.47
C ARG A 105 -3.17 8.41 -3.79
N ILE A 106 -2.79 7.51 -2.88
CA ILE A 106 -3.74 6.69 -2.13
C ILE A 106 -4.66 7.57 -1.28
N TYR A 107 -4.10 8.59 -0.64
CA TYR A 107 -4.85 9.58 0.13
C TYR A 107 -5.90 10.30 -0.74
N LEU A 108 -5.50 10.78 -1.92
CA LEU A 108 -6.43 11.50 -2.80
C LEU A 108 -7.53 10.60 -3.37
N PHE A 109 -7.17 9.41 -3.89
CA PHE A 109 -8.07 8.61 -4.74
C PHE A 109 -8.58 7.32 -4.09
N GLY A 110 -8.09 6.95 -2.91
CA GLY A 110 -8.50 5.73 -2.21
C GLY A 110 -9.91 5.83 -1.64
N ASN A 111 -10.47 4.68 -1.25
CA ASN A 111 -11.68 4.66 -0.41
C ASN A 111 -11.41 5.31 0.96
N PHE A 112 -12.44 5.39 1.81
CA PHE A 112 -12.35 5.99 3.14
C PHE A 112 -11.20 5.42 4.00
N LYS A 113 -11.12 4.09 4.14
CA LYS A 113 -10.07 3.43 4.94
C LYS A 113 -8.68 3.69 4.36
N SER A 114 -8.52 3.53 3.05
CA SER A 114 -7.25 3.76 2.34
C SER A 114 -6.79 5.20 2.47
N SER A 115 -7.71 6.16 2.34
CA SER A 115 -7.40 7.58 2.46
C SER A 115 -6.87 7.91 3.87
N ILE A 116 -7.56 7.44 4.91
CA ILE A 116 -7.15 7.66 6.31
C ILE A 116 -5.79 7.04 6.60
N LEU A 117 -5.58 5.77 6.23
CA LEU A 117 -4.31 5.10 6.47
C LEU A 117 -3.15 5.79 5.74
N ALA A 118 -3.37 6.18 4.48
CA ALA A 118 -2.37 6.92 3.71
C ALA A 118 -2.05 8.28 4.34
N LYS A 119 -3.06 9.01 4.84
CA LYS A 119 -2.83 10.27 5.58
C LYS A 119 -1.98 10.03 6.82
N ASN A 120 -2.30 9.00 7.61
CA ASN A 120 -1.52 8.66 8.79
C ASN A 120 -0.04 8.38 8.44
N TYR A 121 0.23 7.66 7.34
CA TYR A 121 1.60 7.45 6.90
C TYR A 121 2.26 8.75 6.42
N LEU A 122 1.55 9.62 5.71
CA LEU A 122 2.06 10.93 5.30
C LEU A 122 2.45 11.81 6.50
N ASP A 123 1.76 11.65 7.63
CA ASP A 123 1.99 12.45 8.84
C ASP A 123 3.05 11.87 9.77
N THR A 124 3.37 10.58 9.66
CA THR A 124 4.21 9.87 10.64
C THR A 124 5.53 9.33 10.08
N VAL A 125 5.63 9.15 8.76
CA VAL A 125 6.86 8.68 8.13
C VAL A 125 7.78 9.86 7.82
N GLU A 126 9.07 9.70 8.12
CA GLU A 126 10.10 10.62 7.65
C GLU A 126 10.44 10.31 6.19
N PHE A 127 10.19 11.28 5.30
CA PHE A 127 10.32 11.10 3.85
C PHE A 127 11.54 11.79 3.26
N GLU A 128 12.10 11.12 2.25
CA GLU A 128 13.15 11.65 1.39
C GLU A 128 12.52 12.53 0.31
N ILE A 129 12.43 13.83 0.59
CA ILE A 129 11.79 14.81 -0.29
C ILE A 129 12.79 15.38 -1.29
N SER A 130 12.40 15.38 -2.57
CA SER A 130 13.19 15.98 -3.66
C SER A 130 12.30 16.88 -4.53
N PRO A 131 12.88 17.78 -5.34
CA PRO A 131 12.11 18.58 -6.30
C PRO A 131 11.28 17.74 -7.27
N ARG A 132 11.70 16.50 -7.55
CA ARG A 132 10.95 15.56 -8.38
C ARG A 132 9.70 15.02 -7.67
N VAL A 133 9.75 14.81 -6.35
CA VAL A 133 8.60 14.42 -5.53
C VAL A 133 7.55 15.53 -5.59
N LEU A 134 7.94 16.78 -5.29
CA LEU A 134 7.03 17.93 -5.34
C LEU A 134 6.32 18.06 -6.71
N LYS A 135 7.08 18.00 -7.81
CA LYS A 135 6.49 18.05 -9.17
C LYS A 135 5.44 16.97 -9.42
N LYS A 136 5.66 15.75 -8.90
CA LYS A 136 4.70 14.65 -9.04
C LYS A 136 3.48 14.84 -8.15
N VAL A 137 3.66 15.30 -6.91
CA VAL A 137 2.58 15.64 -5.97
C VAL A 137 1.67 16.70 -6.58
N GLU A 138 2.23 17.81 -7.06
CA GLU A 138 1.46 18.87 -7.74
C GLU A 138 0.70 18.34 -8.96
N LYS A 139 1.31 17.45 -9.75
CA LYS A 139 0.63 16.80 -10.89
C LYS A 139 -0.59 15.99 -10.43
N HIS A 140 -0.46 15.17 -9.39
CA HIS A 140 -1.57 14.35 -8.89
C HIS A 140 -2.65 15.19 -8.21
N TRP A 141 -2.25 16.24 -7.50
CA TRP A 141 -3.16 17.22 -6.91
C TRP A 141 -4.00 17.92 -7.98
N ASN A 142 -3.35 18.45 -9.03
CA ASN A 142 -4.06 19.05 -10.15
C ASN A 142 -5.03 18.05 -10.79
N HIS A 143 -4.61 16.80 -11.01
CA HIS A 143 -5.51 15.77 -11.52
C HIS A 143 -6.73 15.57 -10.61
N TYR A 144 -6.57 15.56 -9.29
CA TYR A 144 -7.67 15.44 -8.34
C TYR A 144 -8.67 16.61 -8.47
N CYS A 145 -8.20 17.86 -8.44
CA CYS A 145 -9.08 19.04 -8.56
C CYS A 145 -9.90 19.08 -9.84
N HIS A 146 -9.36 18.56 -10.95
CA HIS A 146 -10.05 18.57 -12.24
C HIS A 146 -11.05 17.42 -12.42
N ASN A 147 -10.86 16.31 -11.70
CA ASN A 147 -11.62 15.06 -11.96
C ASN A 147 -12.55 14.65 -10.81
N VAL A 148 -12.40 15.23 -9.62
CA VAL A 148 -13.26 14.96 -8.47
C VAL A 148 -14.24 16.11 -8.28
N SER A 149 -15.52 15.78 -8.07
CA SER A 149 -16.56 16.77 -7.82
C SER A 149 -16.27 17.55 -6.55
N GLN A 150 -16.43 18.88 -6.60
CA GLN A 150 -16.31 19.75 -5.42
C GLN A 150 -17.43 19.51 -4.40
N GLU A 151 -18.50 18.86 -4.81
CA GLU A 151 -19.63 18.44 -3.97
C GLU A 151 -19.38 17.09 -3.28
N ALA A 152 -18.27 16.40 -3.61
CA ALA A 152 -17.92 15.18 -2.89
C ALA A 152 -17.69 15.48 -1.41
N ALA A 153 -18.19 14.60 -0.54
CA ALA A 153 -18.27 14.84 0.90
C ALA A 153 -16.90 15.14 1.56
N ASP A 154 -15.82 14.57 1.04
CA ASP A 154 -14.45 14.74 1.53
C ASP A 154 -13.64 15.77 0.74
N TYR A 155 -14.19 16.40 -0.31
CA TYR A 155 -13.43 17.28 -1.20
C TYR A 155 -12.80 18.46 -0.46
N GLN A 156 -13.57 19.17 0.35
CA GLN A 156 -13.09 20.38 1.04
C GLN A 156 -11.99 20.07 2.05
N VAL A 157 -12.12 18.96 2.78
CA VAL A 157 -11.10 18.49 3.72
C VAL A 157 -9.83 18.13 2.97
N LYS A 158 -9.95 17.28 1.93
CA LYS A 158 -8.81 16.89 1.09
C LYS A 158 -8.13 18.08 0.42
N TYR A 159 -8.91 19.10 0.05
CA TYR A 159 -8.37 20.30 -0.55
C TYR A 159 -7.49 21.09 0.43
N SER A 160 -7.99 21.34 1.64
CA SER A 160 -7.23 22.05 2.66
C SER A 160 -5.94 21.30 3.01
N GLU A 161 -6.03 20.00 3.31
CA GLU A 161 -4.89 19.19 3.73
C GLU A 161 -3.87 19.00 2.61
N ALA A 162 -4.30 18.77 1.36
CA ALA A 162 -3.39 18.64 0.23
C ALA A 162 -2.63 19.93 -0.06
N GLN A 163 -3.27 21.09 0.11
CA GLN A 163 -2.60 22.38 -0.04
C GLN A 163 -1.55 22.60 1.04
N GLU A 164 -1.88 22.31 2.30
CA GLU A 164 -0.95 22.38 3.43
C GLU A 164 0.29 21.52 3.18
N ILE A 165 0.09 20.24 2.85
CA ILE A 165 1.15 19.30 2.48
C ILE A 165 2.05 19.87 1.38
N ILE A 166 1.46 20.42 0.30
CA ILE A 166 2.24 20.96 -0.82
C ILE A 166 3.06 22.19 -0.40
N GLN A 167 2.55 23.02 0.50
CA GLN A 167 3.29 24.18 1.02
C GLN A 167 4.45 23.75 1.90
N GLU A 168 4.26 22.77 2.77
CA GLU A 168 5.33 22.21 3.60
C GLU A 168 6.46 21.62 2.73
N LEU A 169 6.11 20.83 1.70
CA LEU A 169 7.10 20.31 0.76
C LEU A 169 7.90 21.42 0.06
N LYS A 170 7.27 22.56 -0.24
CA LYS A 170 7.96 23.71 -0.84
C LYS A 170 8.91 24.38 0.14
N GLN A 171 8.53 24.47 1.41
CA GLN A 171 9.38 25.03 2.46
C GLN A 171 10.60 24.14 2.69
N ILE A 172 10.42 22.82 2.83
CA ILE A 172 11.50 21.85 2.99
C ILE A 172 12.53 21.94 1.85
N LEU A 173 12.08 22.18 0.62
CA LEU A 173 12.96 22.27 -0.56
C LEU A 173 13.60 23.64 -0.78
N ALA A 174 13.17 24.66 -0.02
CA ALA A 174 13.71 26.01 -0.07
C ALA A 174 14.82 26.26 0.97
N GLU A 175 14.95 25.38 1.96
CA GLU A 175 16.04 25.31 2.94
C GLU A 175 17.32 24.70 2.34
#